data_AF-A0A2X5NR71-F1
#
_entry.id   AF-A0A2X5NR71-F1
#
_cell.length_a   1.000
_cell.length_b   1.000
_cell.length_c   1.000
_cell.angle_alpha   90.00
_cell.angle_beta   90.00
_cell.angle_gamma   90.00
#
_symmetry.space_group_name_H-M   'P 1'
#
loop_
_entity.id
_entity.type
_entity.pdbx_description
1 polymer ?
#
loop_
_entity_poly.entity_id
_entity_poly.type
_entity_poly.pdbx_seq_one_letter_code
_entity_poly.pdbx_strand_id
1 'polypeptide(L)'
;MAQGQSPAMQFARRVALDLEDIPKQSLQPWLAELQRLQRLPAQAAENPALKTLKGVDATFRQGLRAWLGGGQSLSAATSGSPVIIAWQKWQAALNTVISQALNQGALSPALTDGLFAAQTDVQKNNPLVTLFAGFEQLRKTSDPRSQEIGVDAVWSLYQSEAGALLAHSLSRSGCWLNEQWQSNVLWPIRKNTQRLEYDAQVVLTGQYLADFFRGPAKNLLIINEQGPQAGSYQGQTLPLSDEFLNIARHLLNPEDVLDVPQRPFTENADQLAVLNDQMAQLTLQQKAMESTPYSISIVSQPATVPEGARLIPTGSRLTLECQSGVSVLDSMNFAEQTQFIWRPGQCKRVTLEVKFPDFTSAYHYNGNSAWPDFLNDFVRGEALIDVRDFDDNADAMAALNIRQILLRFRISDPTQLRNAWMGWKALDSQLADLKKQKQRLETTKQTLEPSAALRGRLSGLPETVSECR
;
A
#
# COMPACT_ATOMS: atom_id res chain seq x y z
N MET A 1 37.70 -28.61 5.65
CA MET A 1 38.87 -27.87 6.13
C MET A 1 38.74 -27.76 7.65
N ALA A 2 39.46 -28.58 8.40
CA ALA A 2 39.44 -28.57 9.86
C ALA A 2 40.89 -28.72 10.34
N GLN A 3 41.29 -27.95 11.34
CA GLN A 3 42.66 -27.83 11.91
C GLN A 3 43.62 -26.84 11.20
N GLY A 4 43.28 -25.55 11.15
CA GLY A 4 44.28 -24.50 10.88
C GLY A 4 44.95 -24.55 9.50
N GLN A 5 44.29 -25.17 8.53
CA GLN A 5 44.79 -25.31 7.16
C GLN A 5 44.20 -24.28 6.19
N SER A 6 43.51 -23.23 6.66
CA SER A 6 43.05 -22.18 5.75
C SER A 6 44.26 -21.44 5.13
N PRO A 7 44.14 -20.90 3.91
CA PRO A 7 45.26 -20.22 3.24
C PRO A 7 45.87 -19.11 4.10
N ALA A 8 45.06 -18.36 4.83
CA ALA A 8 45.50 -17.32 5.76
C ALA A 8 46.35 -17.89 6.91
N MET A 9 45.92 -19.01 7.50
CA MET A 9 46.64 -19.67 8.58
C MET A 9 47.94 -20.35 8.09
N GLN A 10 47.94 -20.88 6.86
CA GLN A 10 49.14 -21.41 6.21
C GLN A 10 50.15 -20.31 5.94
N PHE A 11 49.69 -19.17 5.41
CA PHE A 11 50.51 -17.98 5.20
C PHE A 11 51.08 -17.47 6.53
N ALA A 12 50.24 -17.28 7.56
CA ALA A 12 50.67 -16.90 8.89
C ALA A 12 51.76 -17.83 9.45
N ARG A 13 51.60 -19.15 9.23
CA ARG A 13 52.56 -20.16 9.67
C ARG A 13 53.87 -20.09 8.92
N ARG A 14 53.81 -19.86 7.62
CA ARG A 14 55.01 -19.69 6.81
C ARG A 14 55.80 -18.45 7.26
N VAL A 15 55.12 -17.32 7.45
CA VAL A 15 55.75 -16.08 7.91
C VAL A 15 56.36 -16.23 9.30
N ALA A 16 55.68 -16.90 10.23
CA ALA A 16 56.20 -17.12 11.57
C ALA A 16 57.45 -18.02 11.59
N LEU A 17 57.50 -19.04 10.72
CA LEU A 17 58.65 -19.94 10.57
C LEU A 17 59.84 -19.24 9.91
N ASP A 18 59.61 -18.49 8.83
CA ASP A 18 60.67 -17.79 8.10
C ASP A 18 61.32 -16.67 8.95
N LEU A 19 60.67 -16.24 10.03
CA LEU A 19 61.11 -15.15 10.91
C LEU A 19 61.39 -15.61 12.36
N GLU A 20 61.55 -16.92 12.60
CA GLU A 20 61.77 -17.48 13.94
C GLU A 20 63.13 -17.08 14.55
N ASP A 21 64.15 -16.86 13.71
CA ASP A 21 65.51 -16.53 14.13
C ASP A 21 65.69 -15.08 14.65
N ILE A 22 64.64 -14.25 14.56
CA ILE A 22 64.71 -12.86 15.03
C ILE A 22 64.78 -12.84 16.57
N PRO A 23 65.82 -12.26 17.17
CA PRO A 23 65.96 -12.21 18.62
C PRO A 23 64.84 -11.38 19.26
N LYS A 24 64.40 -11.77 20.46
CA LYS A 24 63.28 -11.15 21.20
C LYS A 24 63.42 -9.63 21.40
N GLN A 25 64.65 -9.12 21.39
CA GLN A 25 64.99 -7.70 21.57
C GLN A 25 64.67 -6.86 20.32
N SER A 26 64.61 -7.48 19.15
CA SER A 26 64.33 -6.83 17.85
C SER A 26 62.95 -7.22 17.30
N LEU A 27 62.16 -7.95 18.09
CA LEU A 27 60.87 -8.50 17.67
C LEU A 27 59.84 -7.38 17.55
N GLN A 28 59.42 -7.11 16.31
CA GLN A 28 58.36 -6.14 16.05
C GLN A 28 57.04 -6.62 16.68
N PRO A 29 56.18 -5.73 17.20
CA PRO A 29 54.97 -6.12 17.93
C PRO A 29 54.00 -7.01 17.13
N TRP A 30 53.86 -6.76 15.82
CA TRP A 30 53.05 -7.60 14.93
C TRP A 30 53.57 -9.03 14.81
N LEU A 31 54.90 -9.22 14.77
CA LEU A 31 55.52 -10.53 14.66
C LEU A 31 55.41 -11.29 15.99
N ALA A 32 55.57 -10.57 17.10
CA ALA A 32 55.34 -11.12 18.44
C ALA A 32 53.91 -11.64 18.58
N GLU A 33 52.93 -10.88 18.08
CA GLU A 33 51.53 -11.26 18.10
C GLU A 33 51.24 -12.46 17.20
N LEU A 34 51.78 -12.46 15.97
CA LEU A 34 51.66 -13.59 15.04
C LEU A 34 52.19 -14.88 15.67
N GLN A 35 53.41 -14.85 16.21
CA GLN A 35 54.03 -15.99 16.90
C GLN A 35 53.22 -16.44 18.12
N ARG A 36 52.59 -15.51 18.85
CA ARG A 36 51.71 -15.85 19.98
C ARG A 36 50.46 -16.60 19.52
N LEU A 37 49.77 -16.11 18.48
CA LEU A 37 48.58 -16.74 17.91
C LEU A 37 48.89 -18.13 17.33
N GLN A 38 50.06 -18.32 16.75
CA GLN A 38 50.55 -19.60 16.22
C GLN A 38 50.68 -20.70 17.29
N ARG A 39 50.94 -20.32 18.54
CA ARG A 39 51.12 -21.27 19.66
C ARG A 39 49.79 -21.70 20.30
N LEU A 40 48.72 -20.92 20.11
CA LEU A 40 47.41 -21.20 20.72
C LEU A 40 46.82 -22.58 20.34
N PRO A 41 46.89 -23.07 19.08
CA PRO A 41 46.38 -24.40 18.74
C PRO A 41 47.07 -25.53 19.50
N ALA A 42 48.38 -25.47 19.66
CA ALA A 42 49.16 -26.49 20.38
C ALA A 42 48.80 -26.48 21.87
N GLN A 43 48.75 -25.29 22.49
CA GLN A 43 48.36 -25.12 23.89
C GLN A 43 46.90 -25.53 24.15
N ALA A 44 46.01 -25.33 23.17
CA ALA A 44 44.62 -25.77 23.25
C ALA A 44 44.49 -27.29 23.14
N ALA A 45 45.36 -27.97 22.38
CA ALA A 45 45.36 -29.43 22.22
C ALA A 45 45.88 -30.17 23.46
N GLU A 46 46.79 -29.55 24.22
CA GLU A 46 47.35 -30.09 25.47
C GLU A 46 46.41 -29.92 26.69
N ASN A 47 45.33 -29.14 26.56
CA ASN A 47 44.41 -28.87 27.66
C ASN A 47 43.52 -30.11 27.96
N PRO A 48 43.55 -30.67 29.20
CA PRO A 48 42.84 -31.89 29.56
C PRO A 48 41.31 -31.81 29.44
N ALA A 49 40.73 -30.60 29.40
CA ALA A 49 39.28 -30.40 29.20
C ALA A 49 38.76 -30.90 27.83
N LEU A 50 39.63 -31.16 26.86
CA LEU A 50 39.27 -31.67 25.52
C LEU A 50 39.20 -33.21 25.42
N LYS A 51 39.68 -33.95 26.43
CA LYS A 51 39.48 -35.42 26.46
C LYS A 51 38.03 -35.81 26.78
N THR A 52 37.24 -34.93 27.39
CA THR A 52 35.85 -35.19 27.78
C THR A 52 34.79 -34.72 26.76
N LEU A 53 35.16 -33.92 25.76
CA LEU A 53 34.21 -33.38 24.77
C LEU A 53 34.11 -34.19 23.47
N LYS A 54 35.03 -35.13 23.22
CA LYS A 54 35.00 -35.98 22.01
C LYS A 54 34.10 -37.22 22.12
N GLY A 55 33.35 -37.40 23.21
CA GLY A 55 32.62 -38.65 23.47
C GLY A 55 31.28 -38.49 24.20
N VAL A 56 30.48 -37.47 23.89
CA VAL A 56 29.11 -37.39 24.44
C VAL A 56 28.10 -37.21 23.31
N ASP A 57 27.53 -38.33 22.90
CA ASP A 57 26.46 -38.45 21.93
C ASP A 57 25.19 -37.69 22.37
N ALA A 58 24.43 -37.15 21.43
CA ALA A 58 23.24 -36.33 21.71
C ALA A 58 22.17 -37.08 22.54
N THR A 59 22.09 -38.40 22.37
CA THR A 59 21.19 -39.32 23.09
C THR A 59 21.53 -39.43 24.58
N PHE A 60 22.80 -39.29 24.96
CA PHE A 60 23.22 -39.37 26.36
C PHE A 60 22.78 -38.15 27.18
N ARG A 61 22.60 -36.99 26.51
CA ARG A 61 22.14 -35.75 27.15
C ARG A 61 20.67 -35.82 27.61
N GLN A 62 19.82 -36.60 26.94
CA GLN A 62 18.43 -36.80 27.36
C GLN A 62 18.32 -37.75 28.55
N GLY A 63 19.12 -38.82 28.60
CA GLY A 63 19.17 -39.74 29.75
C GLY A 63 19.70 -39.07 31.02
N LEU A 64 20.73 -38.23 30.91
CA LEU A 64 21.30 -37.50 32.05
C LEU A 64 20.38 -36.44 32.63
N ARG A 65 19.55 -35.78 31.80
CA ARG A 65 18.55 -34.79 32.27
C ARG A 65 17.38 -35.45 33.01
N ALA A 66 17.01 -36.66 32.63
CA ALA A 66 16.00 -37.43 33.36
C ALA A 66 16.52 -37.96 34.70
N TRP A 67 17.82 -38.22 34.81
CA TRP A 67 18.43 -38.71 36.05
C TRP A 67 18.81 -37.59 37.04
N LEU A 68 19.19 -36.40 36.55
CA LEU A 68 19.56 -35.24 37.38
C LEU A 68 18.36 -34.33 37.74
N GLY A 69 17.20 -34.93 37.99
CA GLY A 69 16.01 -34.28 38.55
C GLY A 69 16.10 -33.99 40.06
N GLY A 70 17.31 -33.91 40.64
CA GLY A 70 17.49 -33.58 42.05
C GLY A 70 18.97 -33.55 42.45
N GLY A 71 19.46 -32.38 42.83
CA GLY A 71 20.75 -32.22 43.52
C GLY A 71 21.86 -31.55 42.69
N GLN A 72 22.19 -30.33 43.11
CA GLN A 72 23.47 -29.61 42.97
C GLN A 72 24.27 -29.79 41.67
N SER A 73 24.29 -28.72 40.86
CA SER A 73 25.15 -28.55 39.70
C SER A 73 26.64 -28.60 40.07
N LEU A 74 27.28 -29.74 39.78
CA LEU A 74 28.74 -29.89 39.73
C LEU A 74 29.29 -28.93 38.67
N SER A 75 29.78 -27.78 39.13
CA SER A 75 30.52 -26.82 38.30
C SER A 75 31.94 -27.36 38.13
N ALA A 76 32.20 -28.05 37.02
CA ALA A 76 33.56 -28.43 36.66
C ALA A 76 34.39 -27.15 36.41
N ALA A 77 35.25 -26.81 37.37
CA ALA A 77 36.20 -25.71 37.26
C ALA A 77 37.15 -25.98 36.08
N THR A 78 37.03 -25.19 35.02
CA THR A 78 37.92 -25.21 33.86
C THR A 78 39.15 -24.38 34.19
N SER A 79 40.21 -25.04 34.65
CA SER A 79 41.54 -24.44 34.86
C SER A 79 42.28 -24.28 33.52
N GLY A 80 41.79 -23.37 32.67
CA GLY A 80 42.43 -23.00 31.40
C GLY A 80 42.68 -21.49 31.32
N SER A 81 43.77 -21.07 30.67
CA SER A 81 44.00 -19.64 30.36
C SER A 81 42.78 -19.07 29.61
N PRO A 82 42.26 -17.88 29.98
CA PRO A 82 41.07 -17.30 29.37
C PRO A 82 41.20 -17.13 27.84
N VAL A 83 42.41 -16.87 27.34
CA VAL A 83 42.72 -16.76 25.90
C VAL A 83 42.58 -18.12 25.20
N ILE A 84 43.01 -19.21 25.82
CA ILE A 84 42.89 -20.56 25.25
C ILE A 84 41.41 -20.96 25.17
N ILE A 85 40.61 -20.64 26.20
CA ILE A 85 39.17 -20.90 26.20
C ILE A 85 38.48 -20.07 25.09
N ALA A 86 38.84 -18.80 24.92
CA ALA A 86 38.29 -17.95 23.86
C ALA A 86 38.66 -18.48 22.46
N TRP A 87 39.91 -18.93 22.28
CA TRP A 87 40.37 -19.55 21.03
C TRP A 87 39.57 -20.81 20.67
N GLN A 88 39.38 -21.71 21.63
CA GLN A 88 38.60 -22.94 21.43
C GLN A 88 37.15 -22.65 21.06
N LYS A 89 36.52 -21.66 21.71
CA LYS A 89 35.16 -21.23 21.39
C LYS A 89 35.05 -20.68 19.98
N TRP A 90 35.98 -19.82 19.56
CA TRP A 90 36.02 -19.27 18.20
C TRP A 90 36.22 -20.38 17.16
N GLN A 91 37.16 -21.31 17.38
CA GLN A 91 37.36 -22.44 16.47
C GLN A 91 36.13 -23.37 16.39
N ALA A 92 35.45 -23.61 17.50
CA ALA A 92 34.21 -24.40 17.50
C ALA A 92 33.10 -23.70 16.69
N ALA A 93 32.96 -22.38 16.84
CA ALA A 93 32.01 -21.59 16.04
C ALA A 93 32.36 -21.63 14.55
N LEU A 94 33.64 -21.49 14.20
CA LEU A 94 34.14 -21.57 12.82
C LEU A 94 33.82 -22.93 12.19
N ASN A 95 34.16 -24.03 12.86
CA ASN A 95 33.87 -25.38 12.38
C ASN A 95 32.36 -25.63 12.25
N THR A 96 31.54 -25.03 13.12
CA THR A 96 30.08 -25.12 13.05
C THR A 96 29.57 -24.48 11.75
N VAL A 97 29.97 -23.25 11.46
CA VAL A 97 29.60 -22.55 10.21
C VAL A 97 30.09 -23.32 8.98
N ILE A 98 31.34 -23.80 8.98
CA ILE A 98 31.89 -24.60 7.87
C ILE A 98 31.07 -25.86 7.66
N SER A 99 30.76 -26.61 8.73
CA SER A 99 29.98 -27.84 8.64
C SER A 99 28.57 -27.59 8.09
N GLN A 100 27.92 -26.50 8.51
CA GLN A 100 26.59 -26.14 8.03
C GLN A 100 26.63 -25.70 6.56
N ALA A 101 27.64 -24.91 6.17
CA ALA A 101 27.84 -24.49 4.78
C ALA A 101 28.09 -25.67 3.85
N LEU A 102 28.87 -26.67 4.29
CA LEU A 102 29.19 -27.86 3.50
C LEU A 102 28.05 -28.88 3.44
N ASN A 103 27.24 -28.99 4.51
CA ASN A 103 26.12 -29.94 4.56
C ASN A 103 24.86 -29.43 3.83
N GLN A 104 24.85 -28.18 3.36
CA GLN A 104 23.74 -27.61 2.59
C GLN A 104 23.92 -27.86 1.09
N GLY A 105 23.44 -29.02 0.63
CA GLY A 105 23.43 -29.37 -0.80
C GLY A 105 22.55 -28.44 -1.64
N ALA A 106 21.40 -28.02 -1.13
CA ALA A 106 20.51 -27.05 -1.78
C ALA A 106 20.83 -25.61 -1.38
N LEU A 107 20.53 -24.63 -2.25
CA LEU A 107 20.57 -23.21 -1.90
C LEU A 107 19.61 -22.93 -0.71
N SER A 108 20.06 -22.13 0.25
CA SER A 108 19.30 -21.88 1.49
C SER A 108 19.74 -20.58 2.15
N PRO A 109 18.83 -19.83 2.80
CA PRO A 109 19.16 -18.65 3.57
C PRO A 109 19.54 -18.97 5.02
N ALA A 110 19.63 -20.25 5.41
CA ALA A 110 19.72 -20.67 6.81
C ALA A 110 20.90 -20.05 7.59
N LEU A 111 22.06 -19.83 6.94
CA LEU A 111 23.21 -19.18 7.59
C LEU A 111 23.03 -17.68 7.77
N THR A 112 22.20 -17.03 6.95
CA THR A 112 21.90 -15.60 7.04
C THR A 112 20.57 -15.31 7.73
N ASP A 113 19.81 -16.35 8.11
CA ASP A 113 18.51 -16.17 8.75
C ASP A 113 18.67 -15.45 10.09
N GLY A 114 17.86 -14.41 10.29
CA GLY A 114 17.94 -13.51 11.44
C GLY A 114 19.22 -12.66 11.54
N LEU A 115 20.15 -12.75 10.58
CA LEU A 115 21.44 -12.04 10.63
C LEU A 115 21.26 -10.51 10.64
N PHE A 116 20.27 -10.02 9.90
CA PHE A 116 19.98 -8.60 9.70
C PHE A 116 18.88 -8.06 10.63
N ALA A 117 18.29 -8.91 11.48
CA ALA A 117 17.25 -8.47 12.41
C ALA A 117 17.84 -7.55 13.49
N ALA A 118 17.11 -6.50 13.88
CA ALA A 118 17.55 -5.56 14.91
C ALA A 118 17.59 -6.23 16.29
N GLN A 119 18.78 -6.60 16.78
CA GLN A 119 19.07 -7.06 18.16
C GLN A 119 18.04 -8.03 18.78
N THR A 120 17.51 -8.95 17.99
CA THR A 120 16.56 -9.96 18.47
C THR A 120 17.28 -11.19 19.03
N ASP A 121 16.57 -12.02 19.78
CA ASP A 121 17.09 -13.32 20.23
C ASP A 121 17.38 -14.27 19.04
N VAL A 122 16.71 -14.06 17.89
CA VAL A 122 16.99 -14.78 16.65
C VAL A 122 18.38 -14.44 16.12
N GLN A 123 18.76 -13.15 16.11
CA GLN A 123 20.10 -12.71 15.71
C GLN A 123 21.18 -13.31 16.62
N LYS A 124 20.93 -13.41 17.93
CA LYS A 124 21.87 -14.00 18.90
C LYS A 124 22.15 -15.48 18.65
N ASN A 125 21.19 -16.21 18.09
CA ASN A 125 21.32 -17.64 17.81
C ASN A 125 21.95 -17.94 16.44
N ASN A 126 22.21 -16.92 15.62
CA ASN A 126 22.81 -17.12 14.31
C ASN A 126 24.30 -17.58 14.45
N PRO A 127 24.72 -18.60 13.68
CA PRO A 127 26.07 -19.16 13.78
C PRO A 127 27.17 -18.20 13.30
N LEU A 128 26.89 -17.32 12.33
CA LEU A 128 27.82 -16.28 11.90
C LEU A 128 27.97 -15.21 13.00
N VAL A 129 26.88 -14.82 13.66
CA VAL A 129 26.95 -13.89 14.80
C VAL A 129 27.81 -14.47 15.93
N THR A 130 27.62 -15.75 16.24
CA THR A 130 28.44 -16.47 17.22
C THR A 130 29.92 -16.51 16.82
N LEU A 131 30.22 -16.72 15.53
CA LEU A 131 31.58 -16.73 14.99
C LEU A 131 32.29 -15.38 15.18
N PHE A 132 31.67 -14.28 14.73
CA PHE A 132 32.27 -12.95 14.84
C PHE A 132 32.34 -12.45 16.28
N ALA A 133 31.32 -12.71 17.11
CA ALA A 133 31.37 -12.39 18.54
C ALA A 133 32.46 -13.18 19.27
N GLY A 134 32.64 -14.46 18.91
CA GLY A 134 33.73 -15.30 19.43
C GLY A 134 35.11 -14.78 19.05
N PHE A 135 35.26 -14.27 17.81
CA PHE A 135 36.50 -13.64 17.34
C PHE A 135 36.81 -12.35 18.11
N GLU A 136 35.83 -11.46 18.27
CA GLU A 136 35.99 -10.24 19.06
C GLU A 136 36.33 -10.53 20.53
N GLN A 137 35.72 -11.56 21.12
CA GLN A 137 36.04 -11.97 22.48
C GLN A 137 37.47 -12.52 22.59
N LEU A 138 37.93 -13.29 21.59
CA LEU A 138 39.31 -13.77 21.51
C LEU A 138 40.30 -12.60 21.41
N ARG A 139 40.02 -11.60 20.56
CA ARG A 139 40.84 -10.40 20.42
C ARG A 139 40.89 -9.59 21.72
N LYS A 140 39.75 -9.38 22.38
CA LYS A 140 39.67 -8.65 23.66
C LYS A 140 40.40 -9.34 24.80
N THR A 141 40.19 -10.65 24.98
CA THR A 141 40.85 -11.43 26.04
C THR A 141 42.35 -11.56 25.83
N SER A 142 42.79 -11.41 24.58
CA SER A 142 44.19 -11.42 24.19
C SER A 142 44.96 -10.14 24.53
N ASP A 143 44.28 -9.08 24.96
CA ASP A 143 44.84 -7.77 25.34
C ASP A 143 45.75 -7.16 24.24
N PRO A 144 45.17 -6.49 23.22
CA PRO A 144 45.96 -5.84 22.18
C PRO A 144 46.53 -4.54 22.76
N ARG A 145 47.57 -4.64 23.60
CA ARG A 145 48.22 -3.48 24.26
C ARG A 145 48.85 -2.49 23.27
N SER A 146 48.95 -2.85 22.00
CA SER A 146 49.45 -1.98 20.94
C SER A 146 48.34 -1.76 19.92
N GLN A 147 47.81 -0.54 19.85
CA GLN A 147 46.99 -0.03 18.73
C GLN A 147 47.85 0.17 17.47
N GLU A 148 48.73 -0.80 17.18
CA GLU A 148 49.66 -0.74 16.07
C GLU A 148 49.04 -1.37 14.83
N ILE A 149 49.15 -0.66 13.69
CA ILE A 149 48.61 -1.08 12.39
C ILE A 149 49.06 -2.50 12.03
N GLY A 150 50.31 -2.87 12.35
CA GLY A 150 50.83 -4.21 12.06
C GLY A 150 50.14 -5.31 12.88
N VAL A 151 49.80 -5.05 14.14
CA VAL A 151 49.07 -6.00 14.99
C VAL A 151 47.64 -6.16 14.50
N ASP A 152 47.00 -5.08 14.08
CA ASP A 152 45.66 -5.13 13.48
C ASP A 152 45.65 -5.93 12.17
N ALA A 153 46.69 -5.79 11.33
CA ALA A 153 46.83 -6.57 10.10
C ALA A 153 46.90 -8.09 10.37
N VAL A 154 47.57 -8.50 11.45
CA VAL A 154 47.60 -9.90 11.90
C VAL A 154 46.20 -10.39 12.29
N TRP A 155 45.46 -9.60 13.06
CA TRP A 155 44.08 -9.95 13.42
C TRP A 155 43.16 -9.99 12.20
N SER A 156 43.27 -9.06 11.26
CA SER A 156 42.51 -9.08 10.00
C SER A 156 42.81 -10.33 9.16
N LEU A 157 44.07 -10.80 9.14
CA LEU A 157 44.43 -12.06 8.50
C LEU A 157 43.67 -13.24 9.11
N TYR A 158 43.57 -13.31 10.44
CA TYR A 158 42.82 -14.38 11.13
C TYR A 158 41.29 -14.25 10.99
N GLN A 159 40.77 -13.03 10.79
CA GLN A 159 39.35 -12.79 10.52
C GLN A 159 38.95 -13.13 9.07
N SER A 160 39.91 -13.16 8.13
CA SER A 160 39.66 -13.31 6.69
C SER A 160 38.82 -14.54 6.34
N GLU A 161 39.02 -15.67 7.03
CA GLU A 161 38.26 -16.91 6.80
C GLU A 161 36.78 -16.74 7.21
N ALA A 162 36.52 -16.10 8.35
CA ALA A 162 35.16 -15.76 8.76
C ALA A 162 34.50 -14.79 7.77
N GLY A 163 35.27 -13.82 7.25
CA GLY A 163 34.82 -12.90 6.21
C GLY A 163 34.48 -13.60 4.89
N ALA A 164 35.27 -14.59 4.47
CA ALA A 164 35.01 -15.38 3.26
C ALA A 164 33.77 -16.28 3.42
N LEU A 165 33.59 -16.89 4.59
CA LEU A 165 32.40 -17.68 4.92
C LEU A 165 31.13 -16.83 4.93
N LEU A 166 31.21 -15.61 5.46
CA LEU A 166 30.12 -14.63 5.39
C LEU A 166 29.78 -14.30 3.94
N ALA A 167 30.77 -13.92 3.13
CA ALA A 167 30.57 -13.57 1.72
C ALA A 167 29.91 -14.71 0.95
N HIS A 168 30.39 -15.94 1.16
CA HIS A 168 29.81 -17.13 0.55
C HIS A 168 28.36 -17.37 1.02
N SER A 169 28.08 -17.21 2.31
CA SER A 169 26.73 -17.37 2.86
C SER A 169 25.77 -16.33 2.27
N LEU A 170 26.20 -15.07 2.16
CA LEU A 170 25.42 -13.99 1.54
C LEU A 170 25.12 -14.29 0.06
N SER A 171 26.12 -14.73 -0.71
CA SER A 171 25.94 -15.12 -2.11
C SER A 171 24.94 -16.26 -2.27
N ARG A 172 25.05 -17.31 -1.44
CA ARG A 172 24.10 -18.45 -1.48
C ARG A 172 22.67 -18.04 -1.11
N SER A 173 22.49 -17.15 -0.14
CA SER A 173 21.18 -16.61 0.22
C SER A 173 20.59 -15.76 -0.90
N GLY A 174 21.41 -14.95 -1.57
CA GLY A 174 21.01 -14.21 -2.76
C GLY A 174 20.53 -15.13 -3.88
N CYS A 175 21.25 -16.22 -4.15
CA CYS A 175 20.85 -17.20 -5.15
C CYS A 175 19.59 -17.96 -4.80
N TRP A 176 19.44 -18.36 -3.54
CA TRP A 176 18.20 -18.93 -3.07
C TRP A 176 17.02 -17.97 -3.28
N LEU A 177 17.20 -16.69 -2.94
CA LEU A 177 16.15 -15.68 -3.15
C LEU A 177 15.79 -15.53 -4.63
N ASN A 178 16.79 -15.62 -5.52
CA ASN A 178 16.56 -15.63 -6.96
C ASN A 178 15.75 -16.84 -7.44
N GLU A 179 16.02 -18.04 -6.91
CA GLU A 179 15.18 -19.21 -7.21
C GLU A 179 13.73 -19.02 -6.73
N GLN A 180 13.54 -18.45 -5.54
CA GLN A 180 12.21 -18.14 -5.03
C GLN A 180 11.49 -17.10 -5.89
N TRP A 181 12.22 -16.12 -6.43
CA TRP A 181 11.65 -15.12 -7.35
C TRP A 181 11.17 -15.78 -8.66
N GLN A 182 11.99 -16.65 -9.25
CA GLN A 182 11.59 -17.41 -10.44
C GLN A 182 10.33 -18.24 -10.18
N SER A 183 10.29 -18.98 -9.08
CA SER A 183 9.22 -19.95 -8.81
C SER A 183 7.91 -19.30 -8.36
N ASN A 184 7.99 -18.25 -7.53
CA ASN A 184 6.84 -17.70 -6.83
C ASN A 184 6.30 -16.42 -7.48
N VAL A 185 7.08 -15.77 -8.33
CA VAL A 185 6.69 -14.52 -9.01
C VAL A 185 6.66 -14.71 -10.53
N LEU A 186 7.81 -14.97 -11.16
CA LEU A 186 7.89 -14.98 -12.63
C LEU A 186 7.15 -16.15 -13.27
N TRP A 187 7.26 -17.36 -12.73
CA TRP A 187 6.61 -18.55 -13.30
C TRP A 187 5.07 -18.45 -13.27
N PRO A 188 4.41 -18.08 -12.16
CA PRO A 188 2.96 -17.86 -12.13
C PRO A 188 2.49 -16.76 -13.09
N ILE A 189 3.23 -15.65 -13.19
CA ILE A 189 2.91 -14.55 -14.11
C ILE A 189 2.92 -15.06 -15.55
N ARG A 190 4.01 -15.71 -15.98
CA ARG A 190 4.18 -16.27 -17.34
C ARG A 190 3.10 -17.29 -17.68
N LYS A 191 2.70 -18.14 -16.72
CA LYS A 191 1.65 -19.13 -16.89
C LYS A 191 0.27 -18.50 -17.12
N ASN A 192 0.00 -17.36 -16.49
CA ASN A 192 -1.31 -16.71 -16.50
C ASN A 192 -1.45 -15.59 -17.55
N THR A 193 -0.35 -15.11 -18.16
CA THR A 193 -0.33 -13.96 -19.10
C THR A 193 -1.24 -14.14 -20.31
N GLN A 194 -1.47 -15.38 -20.76
CA GLN A 194 -2.31 -15.66 -21.93
C GLN A 194 -3.78 -15.95 -21.59
N ARG A 195 -4.14 -16.05 -20.31
CA ARG A 195 -5.46 -16.53 -19.87
C ARG A 195 -6.34 -15.45 -19.23
N LEU A 196 -5.75 -14.35 -18.80
CA LEU A 196 -6.42 -13.32 -18.01
C LEU A 196 -6.47 -11.98 -18.76
N GLU A 197 -7.49 -11.18 -18.50
CA GLU A 197 -7.52 -9.77 -18.91
C GLU A 197 -6.46 -8.96 -18.17
N TYR A 198 -6.01 -7.86 -18.77
CA TYR A 198 -4.89 -7.05 -18.28
C TYR A 198 -5.06 -6.61 -16.80
N ASP A 199 -6.24 -6.11 -16.44
CA ASP A 199 -6.49 -5.65 -15.06
C ASP A 199 -6.44 -6.80 -14.05
N ALA A 200 -6.94 -7.98 -14.43
CA ALA A 200 -6.84 -9.18 -13.59
C ALA A 200 -5.39 -9.66 -13.45
N GLN A 201 -4.55 -9.51 -14.48
CA GLN A 201 -3.11 -9.83 -14.40
C GLN A 201 -2.38 -8.89 -13.43
N VAL A 202 -2.73 -7.60 -13.44
CA VAL A 202 -2.13 -6.59 -12.56
C VAL A 202 -2.43 -6.87 -11.09
N VAL A 203 -3.68 -7.23 -10.75
CA VAL A 203 -4.08 -7.61 -9.38
C VAL A 203 -3.33 -8.86 -8.91
N LEU A 204 -3.35 -9.92 -9.72
CA LEU A 204 -2.72 -11.20 -9.37
C LEU A 204 -1.19 -11.05 -9.21
N THR A 205 -0.55 -10.25 -10.06
CA THR A 205 0.89 -9.94 -9.96
C THR A 205 1.21 -9.19 -8.68
N GLY A 206 0.36 -8.24 -8.29
CA GLY A 206 0.49 -7.55 -6.99
C GLY A 206 0.44 -8.51 -5.81
N GLN A 207 -0.42 -9.52 -5.85
CA GLN A 207 -0.49 -10.55 -4.81
C GLN A 207 0.78 -11.39 -4.74
N TYR A 208 1.30 -11.87 -5.88
CA TYR A 208 2.55 -12.63 -5.90
C TYR A 208 3.74 -11.84 -5.33
N LEU A 209 3.81 -10.55 -5.66
CA LEU A 209 4.87 -9.68 -5.16
C LEU A 209 4.73 -9.45 -3.65
N ALA A 210 3.52 -9.17 -3.16
CA ALA A 210 3.26 -9.00 -1.73
C ALA A 210 3.60 -10.27 -0.94
N ASP A 211 3.19 -11.44 -1.40
CA ASP A 211 3.49 -12.73 -0.76
C ASP A 211 4.99 -13.03 -0.77
N PHE A 212 5.68 -12.71 -1.87
CA PHE A 212 7.13 -12.86 -1.97
C PHE A 212 7.89 -12.00 -0.96
N PHE A 213 7.49 -10.73 -0.81
CA PHE A 213 8.13 -9.81 0.14
C PHE A 213 7.81 -10.13 1.60
N ARG A 214 6.59 -10.60 1.90
CA ARG A 214 6.21 -11.03 3.26
C ARG A 214 6.76 -12.41 3.66
N GLY A 215 7.12 -13.24 2.69
CA GLY A 215 7.73 -14.55 2.90
C GLY A 215 9.22 -14.55 2.60
N PRO A 216 9.66 -15.06 1.43
CA PRO A 216 11.08 -15.26 1.10
C PRO A 216 12.01 -14.07 1.34
N ALA A 217 11.60 -12.83 1.02
CA ALA A 217 12.49 -11.68 1.12
C ALA A 217 12.53 -11.03 2.52
N LYS A 218 11.57 -11.34 3.40
CA LYS A 218 11.32 -10.63 4.66
C LYS A 218 12.56 -10.48 5.53
N ASN A 219 13.31 -11.57 5.72
CA ASN A 219 14.47 -11.61 6.61
C ASN A 219 15.80 -11.22 5.92
N LEU A 220 15.76 -10.90 4.62
CA LEU A 220 16.93 -10.55 3.81
C LEU A 220 17.00 -9.05 3.49
N LEU A 221 15.96 -8.30 3.81
CA LEU A 221 15.87 -6.85 3.63
C LEU A 221 15.88 -6.14 4.97
N ILE A 222 16.46 -4.94 5.00
CA ILE A 222 16.42 -4.02 6.13
C ILE A 222 15.58 -2.81 5.71
N ILE A 223 14.70 -2.34 6.59
CA ILE A 223 13.89 -1.14 6.34
C ILE A 223 14.48 0.01 7.15
N ASN A 224 14.80 1.11 6.46
CA ASN A 224 15.22 2.36 7.08
C ASN A 224 14.39 3.53 6.53
N GLU A 225 14.74 4.77 6.91
CA GLU A 225 14.03 5.99 6.48
C GLU A 225 14.05 6.21 4.96
N GLN A 226 14.96 5.55 4.22
CA GLN A 226 15.08 5.62 2.76
C GLN A 226 14.37 4.45 2.05
N GLY A 227 13.69 3.59 2.81
CA GLY A 227 12.96 2.42 2.32
C GLY A 227 13.74 1.10 2.46
N PRO A 228 13.26 0.01 1.83
CA PRO A 228 13.91 -1.28 1.86
C PRO A 228 15.32 -1.26 1.22
N GLN A 229 16.29 -1.83 1.91
CA GLN A 229 17.68 -2.00 1.46
C GLN A 229 18.15 -3.46 1.66
N ALA A 230 19.21 -3.84 0.94
CA ALA A 230 19.83 -5.15 1.08
C ALA A 230 20.38 -5.36 2.50
N GLY A 231 20.18 -6.56 3.06
CA GLY A 231 20.77 -6.95 4.34
C GLY A 231 22.29 -6.80 4.35
N SER A 232 22.82 -6.18 5.41
CA SER A 232 24.26 -5.96 5.59
C SER A 232 24.75 -6.44 6.95
N TYR A 233 25.91 -7.08 6.99
CA TYR A 233 26.57 -7.52 8.23
C TYR A 233 28.09 -7.46 8.07
N GLN A 234 28.80 -6.94 9.09
CA GLN A 234 30.27 -6.81 9.08
C GLN A 234 30.82 -6.12 7.80
N GLY A 235 30.12 -5.09 7.31
CA GLY A 235 30.49 -4.34 6.10
C GLY A 235 30.26 -5.07 4.76
N GLN A 236 29.72 -6.28 4.78
CA GLN A 236 29.33 -7.02 3.58
C GLN A 236 27.81 -6.98 3.39
N THR A 237 27.37 -6.89 2.14
CA THR A 237 25.95 -6.78 1.77
C THR A 237 25.50 -7.96 0.93
N LEU A 238 24.22 -8.33 1.03
CA LEU A 238 23.62 -9.27 0.09
C LEU A 238 23.72 -8.73 -1.34
N PRO A 239 24.10 -9.57 -2.33
CA PRO A 239 24.32 -9.14 -3.72
C PRO A 239 23.00 -9.02 -4.50
N LEU A 240 22.08 -8.18 -4.00
CA LEU A 240 20.79 -7.92 -4.63
C LEU A 240 20.93 -6.90 -5.77
N SER A 241 20.16 -7.10 -6.85
CA SER A 241 20.12 -6.17 -7.98
C SER A 241 19.44 -4.84 -7.63
N ASP A 242 19.88 -3.75 -8.27
CA ASP A 242 19.29 -2.42 -8.07
C ASP A 242 17.84 -2.36 -8.56
N GLU A 243 17.51 -3.08 -9.64
CA GLU A 243 16.15 -3.18 -10.18
C GLU A 243 15.19 -3.78 -9.14
N PHE A 244 15.62 -4.85 -8.47
CA PHE A 244 14.84 -5.48 -7.41
C PHE A 244 14.61 -4.53 -6.23
N LEU A 245 15.65 -3.83 -5.76
CA LEU A 245 15.54 -2.87 -4.66
C LEU A 245 14.67 -1.66 -5.05
N ASN A 246 14.69 -1.24 -6.31
CA ASN A 246 13.83 -0.18 -6.80
C ASN A 246 12.35 -0.59 -6.74
N ILE A 247 12.04 -1.82 -7.14
CA ILE A 247 10.68 -2.37 -7.06
C ILE A 247 10.24 -2.50 -5.60
N ALA A 248 11.09 -3.03 -4.72
CA ALA A 248 10.79 -3.13 -3.29
C ALA A 248 10.41 -1.77 -2.69
N ARG A 249 11.12 -0.69 -3.04
CA ARG A 249 10.83 0.68 -2.60
C ARG A 249 9.50 1.25 -3.09
N HIS A 250 9.01 0.81 -4.24
CA HIS A 250 7.76 1.31 -4.82
C HIS A 250 6.54 0.44 -4.49
N LEU A 251 6.74 -0.84 -4.15
CA LEU A 251 5.67 -1.79 -3.85
C LEU A 251 5.42 -2.01 -2.36
N LEU A 252 6.42 -1.73 -1.51
CA LEU A 252 6.29 -1.84 -0.07
C LEU A 252 6.18 -0.44 0.53
N ASN A 253 4.96 -0.02 0.88
CA ASN A 253 4.84 1.04 1.87
C ASN A 253 5.29 0.48 3.24
N PRO A 254 5.79 1.31 4.17
CA PRO A 254 6.15 0.87 5.52
C PRO A 254 5.01 0.11 6.24
N GLU A 255 3.76 0.42 5.87
CA GLU A 255 2.54 -0.16 6.43
C GLU A 255 2.23 -1.57 5.89
N ASP A 256 2.76 -1.95 4.72
CA ASP A 256 2.53 -3.25 4.06
C ASP A 256 3.45 -4.37 4.58
N VAL A 257 4.58 -4.00 5.21
CA VAL A 257 5.58 -4.91 5.80
C VAL A 257 5.29 -5.19 7.27
N LEU A 258 4.58 -4.29 7.94
CA LEU A 258 4.02 -4.56 9.25
C LEU A 258 2.89 -5.58 9.07
N ASP A 259 2.85 -6.58 9.95
CA ASP A 259 1.85 -7.67 9.97
C ASP A 259 0.45 -7.11 10.33
N VAL A 260 -0.09 -6.25 9.46
CA VAL A 260 -1.45 -5.74 9.57
C VAL A 260 -2.33 -6.72 8.78
N PRO A 261 -3.14 -7.56 9.44
CA PRO A 261 -4.07 -8.42 8.74
C PRO A 261 -4.96 -7.54 7.86
N GLN A 262 -5.34 -8.04 6.67
CA GLN A 262 -6.05 -7.40 5.55
C GLN A 262 -7.42 -6.71 5.84
N ARG A 263 -7.63 -6.21 7.06
CA ARG A 263 -8.82 -5.51 7.55
C ARG A 263 -9.27 -4.34 6.66
N PRO A 264 -8.40 -3.46 6.11
CA PRO A 264 -8.90 -2.29 5.37
C PRO A 264 -9.60 -2.67 4.06
N PHE A 265 -9.24 -3.79 3.42
CA PHE A 265 -9.88 -4.22 2.18
C PHE A 265 -11.28 -4.82 2.42
N THR A 266 -11.43 -5.63 3.47
CA THR A 266 -12.75 -6.14 3.90
C THR A 266 -13.63 -5.00 4.43
N GLU A 267 -13.09 -4.06 5.20
CA GLU A 267 -13.85 -2.94 5.75
C GLU A 267 -14.38 -2.02 4.64
N ASN A 268 -13.57 -1.68 3.65
CA ASN A 268 -14.03 -0.88 2.51
C ASN A 268 -15.03 -1.62 1.63
N ALA A 269 -14.89 -2.95 1.47
CA ALA A 269 -15.85 -3.76 0.73
C ALA A 269 -17.20 -3.86 1.44
N ASP A 270 -17.19 -4.04 2.77
CA ASP A 270 -18.39 -4.07 3.60
C ASP A 270 -19.07 -2.70 3.64
N GLN A 271 -18.31 -1.61 3.75
CA GLN A 271 -18.83 -0.25 3.67
C GLN A 271 -19.49 0.04 2.31
N LEU A 272 -18.90 -0.44 1.21
CA LEU A 272 -19.51 -0.32 -0.13
C LEU A 272 -20.81 -1.12 -0.24
N ALA A 273 -20.88 -2.32 0.34
CA ALA A 273 -22.10 -3.11 0.37
C ALA A 273 -23.23 -2.37 1.12
N VAL A 274 -22.94 -1.85 2.31
CA VAL A 274 -23.89 -1.05 3.10
C VAL A 274 -24.37 0.19 2.34
N LEU A 275 -23.46 0.92 1.68
CA LEU A 275 -23.83 2.09 0.87
C LEU A 275 -24.75 1.70 -0.30
N ASN A 276 -24.43 0.60 -0.98
CA ASN A 276 -25.25 0.12 -2.10
C ASN A 276 -26.66 -0.26 -1.64
N ASP A 277 -26.79 -0.92 -0.49
CA ASP A 277 -28.08 -1.29 0.08
C ASP A 277 -28.91 -0.05 0.46
N GLN A 278 -28.28 0.95 1.10
CA GLN A 278 -28.94 2.23 1.40
C GLN A 278 -29.41 2.95 0.13
N MET A 279 -28.56 3.02 -0.89
CA MET A 279 -28.92 3.62 -2.18
C MET A 279 -30.07 2.87 -2.85
N ALA A 280 -30.09 1.54 -2.80
CA ALA A 280 -31.17 0.73 -3.36
C ALA A 280 -32.51 1.02 -2.66
N GLN A 281 -32.50 1.12 -1.32
CA GLN A 281 -33.69 1.47 -0.52
C GLN A 281 -34.22 2.87 -0.85
N LEU A 282 -33.34 3.90 -0.87
CA LEU A 282 -33.75 5.26 -1.20
C LEU A 282 -34.22 5.40 -2.66
N THR A 283 -33.62 4.64 -3.58
CA THR A 283 -34.05 4.61 -4.99
C THR A 283 -35.47 4.03 -5.13
N LEU A 284 -35.81 2.99 -4.36
CA LEU A 284 -37.17 2.45 -4.34
C LEU A 284 -38.17 3.48 -3.78
N GLN A 285 -37.81 4.19 -2.72
CA GLN A 285 -38.62 5.28 -2.16
C GLN A 285 -38.81 6.41 -3.18
N GLN A 286 -37.76 6.80 -3.90
CA GLN A 286 -37.81 7.84 -4.92
C GLN A 286 -38.79 7.44 -6.03
N LYS A 287 -38.65 6.23 -6.58
CA LYS A 287 -39.57 5.71 -7.61
C LYS A 287 -41.03 5.65 -7.15
N ALA A 288 -41.29 5.37 -5.87
CA ALA A 288 -42.64 5.39 -5.32
C ALA A 288 -43.22 6.83 -5.27
N MET A 289 -42.40 7.84 -4.97
CA MET A 289 -42.82 9.24 -5.04
C MET A 289 -43.04 9.70 -6.48
N GLU A 290 -42.19 9.29 -7.42
CA GLU A 290 -42.30 9.63 -8.84
C GLU A 290 -43.52 9.01 -9.52
N SER A 291 -44.09 7.92 -8.97
CA SER A 291 -45.31 7.32 -9.50
C SER A 291 -46.59 7.99 -8.99
N THR A 292 -46.51 8.77 -7.91
CA THR A 292 -47.65 9.42 -7.26
C THR A 292 -48.01 10.74 -7.98
N PRO A 293 -49.19 10.85 -8.61
CA PRO A 293 -49.60 12.07 -9.30
C PRO A 293 -50.18 13.12 -8.34
N TYR A 294 -49.90 14.39 -8.62
CA TYR A 294 -50.49 15.54 -7.95
C TYR A 294 -51.17 16.43 -8.99
N SER A 295 -52.44 16.72 -8.79
CA SER A 295 -53.22 17.52 -9.72
C SER A 295 -53.40 18.94 -9.20
N ILE A 296 -53.24 19.93 -10.07
CA ILE A 296 -53.45 21.34 -9.74
C ILE A 296 -54.29 22.00 -10.83
N SER A 297 -55.27 22.80 -10.43
CA SER A 297 -56.12 23.55 -11.35
C SER A 297 -55.57 24.96 -11.50
N ILE A 298 -55.42 25.41 -12.74
CA ILE A 298 -54.94 26.76 -13.07
C ILE A 298 -55.98 27.44 -13.94
N VAL A 299 -56.26 28.71 -13.63
CA VAL A 299 -57.14 29.58 -14.42
C VAL A 299 -56.32 30.76 -14.94
N SER A 300 -56.31 30.99 -16.25
CA SER A 300 -55.66 32.17 -16.84
C SER A 300 -56.43 33.46 -16.60
N GLN A 301 -55.72 34.57 -16.62
CA GLN A 301 -56.29 35.91 -16.67
C GLN A 301 -55.52 36.74 -17.72
N PRO A 302 -56.08 37.90 -18.16
CA PRO A 302 -55.44 38.71 -19.18
C PRO A 302 -53.98 39.05 -18.85
N ALA A 303 -53.10 38.79 -19.82
CA ALA A 303 -51.72 39.25 -19.79
C ALA A 303 -51.69 40.75 -20.10
N THR A 304 -50.91 41.51 -19.34
CA THR A 304 -50.83 42.97 -19.50
C THR A 304 -49.40 43.45 -19.51
N VAL A 305 -49.17 44.59 -20.15
CA VAL A 305 -47.90 45.32 -20.10
C VAL A 305 -48.08 46.61 -19.28
N PRO A 306 -47.06 47.07 -18.55
CA PRO A 306 -47.09 48.37 -17.87
C PRO A 306 -47.35 49.54 -18.83
N GLU A 307 -47.77 50.69 -18.29
CA GLU A 307 -48.09 51.88 -19.09
C GLU A 307 -46.92 52.34 -19.97
N GLY A 308 -47.23 52.80 -21.18
CA GLY A 308 -46.26 53.32 -22.15
C GLY A 308 -45.80 52.32 -23.22
N ALA A 309 -46.22 51.06 -23.15
CA ALA A 309 -46.01 50.09 -24.23
C ALA A 309 -46.86 50.42 -25.47
N ARG A 310 -46.29 50.23 -26.66
CA ARG A 310 -46.96 50.51 -27.95
C ARG A 310 -47.81 49.34 -28.47
N LEU A 311 -47.67 48.17 -27.85
CA LEU A 311 -48.35 46.94 -28.21
C LEU A 311 -48.74 46.18 -26.94
N ILE A 312 -49.92 45.57 -26.94
CA ILE A 312 -50.43 44.78 -25.82
C ILE A 312 -50.50 43.29 -26.19
N PRO A 313 -50.31 42.37 -25.22
CA PRO A 313 -50.51 40.95 -25.45
C PRO A 313 -51.95 40.63 -25.84
N THR A 314 -52.12 39.71 -26.78
CA THR A 314 -53.42 39.14 -27.19
C THR A 314 -53.75 37.85 -26.45
N GLY A 315 -52.78 37.26 -25.74
CA GLY A 315 -52.99 36.03 -24.98
C GLY A 315 -51.73 35.49 -24.34
N SER A 316 -51.86 34.34 -23.70
CA SER A 316 -50.76 33.60 -23.09
C SER A 316 -50.97 32.08 -23.21
N ARG A 317 -49.89 31.32 -23.23
CA ARG A 317 -49.92 29.86 -23.16
C ARG A 317 -49.00 29.36 -22.05
N LEU A 318 -49.52 28.50 -21.17
CA LEU A 318 -48.75 27.75 -20.20
C LEU A 318 -48.65 26.30 -20.66
N THR A 319 -47.44 25.79 -20.81
CA THR A 319 -47.17 24.42 -21.22
C THR A 319 -46.32 23.71 -20.17
N LEU A 320 -46.74 22.51 -19.76
CA LEU A 320 -45.99 21.62 -18.88
C LEU A 320 -45.56 20.38 -19.66
N GLU A 321 -44.25 20.13 -19.73
CA GLU A 321 -43.68 18.96 -20.38
C GLU A 321 -43.24 17.92 -19.34
N CYS A 322 -43.90 16.77 -19.35
CA CYS A 322 -43.58 15.62 -18.52
C CYS A 322 -43.24 14.39 -19.37
N GLN A 323 -42.56 13.41 -18.78
CA GLN A 323 -42.29 12.11 -19.45
C GLN A 323 -43.58 11.40 -19.89
N SER A 324 -44.69 11.62 -19.17
CA SER A 324 -46.01 11.05 -19.50
C SER A 324 -46.76 11.81 -20.60
N GLY A 325 -46.24 12.95 -21.07
CA GLY A 325 -46.87 13.78 -22.10
C GLY A 325 -46.87 15.27 -21.77
N VAL A 326 -47.51 16.05 -22.64
CA VAL A 326 -47.57 17.52 -22.56
C VAL A 326 -48.97 17.96 -22.17
N SER A 327 -49.06 18.91 -21.24
CA SER A 327 -50.32 19.58 -20.85
C SER A 327 -50.24 21.07 -21.18
N VAL A 328 -51.32 21.63 -21.72
CA VAL A 328 -51.34 23.00 -22.23
C VAL A 328 -52.59 23.73 -21.73
N LEU A 329 -52.39 24.95 -21.24
CA LEU A 329 -53.44 25.95 -21.06
C LEU A 329 -53.16 27.09 -22.03
N ASP A 330 -54.07 27.31 -22.98
CA ASP A 330 -53.94 28.35 -23.99
C ASP A 330 -55.09 29.37 -23.86
N SER A 331 -54.75 30.65 -23.66
CA SER A 331 -55.71 31.73 -23.41
C SER A 331 -55.52 32.88 -24.37
N MET A 332 -56.63 33.40 -24.90
CA MET A 332 -56.69 34.65 -25.68
C MET A 332 -57.12 35.83 -24.80
N ASN A 333 -56.55 35.95 -23.60
CA ASN A 333 -56.95 36.89 -22.54
C ASN A 333 -58.36 36.64 -21.98
N PHE A 334 -58.81 35.38 -21.99
CA PHE A 334 -60.04 34.93 -21.32
C PHE A 334 -59.72 34.06 -20.09
N ALA A 335 -60.73 33.86 -19.24
CA ALA A 335 -60.64 32.96 -18.11
C ALA A 335 -60.77 31.50 -18.58
N GLU A 336 -59.66 30.92 -19.00
CA GLU A 336 -59.55 29.51 -19.37
C GLU A 336 -59.03 28.70 -18.19
N GLN A 337 -59.54 27.48 -18.01
CA GLN A 337 -59.15 26.60 -16.92
C GLN A 337 -58.59 25.29 -17.45
N THR A 338 -57.49 24.82 -16.86
CA THR A 338 -56.92 23.51 -17.16
C THR A 338 -56.39 22.86 -15.90
N GLN A 339 -56.55 21.54 -15.80
CA GLN A 339 -55.96 20.72 -14.73
C GLN A 339 -54.64 20.13 -15.21
N PHE A 340 -53.57 20.39 -14.47
CA PHE A 340 -52.24 19.86 -14.72
C PHE A 340 -51.94 18.71 -13.77
N ILE A 341 -51.38 17.61 -14.29
CA ILE A 341 -50.95 16.46 -13.50
C ILE A 341 -49.42 16.48 -13.44
N TRP A 342 -48.87 16.65 -12.24
CA TRP A 342 -47.44 16.66 -11.99
C TRP A 342 -47.02 15.42 -11.21
N ARG A 343 -45.84 14.90 -11.55
CA ARG A 343 -45.14 13.85 -10.79
C ARG A 343 -43.73 14.33 -10.46
N PRO A 344 -43.24 14.16 -9.22
CA PRO A 344 -41.87 14.53 -8.85
C PRO A 344 -40.85 13.93 -9.82
N GLY A 345 -39.82 14.69 -10.21
CA GLY A 345 -38.73 14.21 -11.09
C GLY A 345 -39.11 13.90 -12.55
N GLN A 346 -40.40 13.96 -12.90
CA GLN A 346 -40.91 13.49 -14.20
C GLN A 346 -41.27 14.64 -15.16
N CYS A 347 -41.35 15.88 -14.67
CA CYS A 347 -41.64 17.07 -15.46
C CYS A 347 -40.45 18.02 -15.41
N LYS A 348 -39.85 18.27 -16.59
CA LYS A 348 -38.53 18.94 -16.69
C LYS A 348 -38.58 20.33 -17.29
N ARG A 349 -39.72 20.74 -17.82
CA ARG A 349 -39.86 22.04 -18.46
C ARG A 349 -41.26 22.62 -18.28
N VAL A 350 -41.29 23.92 -18.05
CA VAL A 350 -42.50 24.74 -18.10
C VAL A 350 -42.23 25.88 -19.06
N THR A 351 -43.10 26.05 -20.05
CA THR A 351 -43.01 27.15 -21.02
C THR A 351 -44.15 28.12 -20.80
N LEU A 352 -43.80 29.40 -20.63
CA LEU A 352 -44.71 30.52 -20.64
C LEU A 352 -44.56 31.27 -21.96
N GLU A 353 -45.55 31.17 -22.83
CA GLU A 353 -45.61 31.95 -24.07
C GLU A 353 -46.52 33.16 -23.87
N VAL A 354 -46.07 34.33 -24.32
CA VAL A 354 -46.89 35.54 -24.45
C VAL A 354 -47.14 35.79 -25.92
N LYS A 355 -48.42 35.89 -26.29
CA LYS A 355 -48.85 36.12 -27.67
C LYS A 355 -49.08 37.61 -27.88
N PHE A 356 -48.48 38.14 -28.94
CA PHE A 356 -48.76 39.47 -29.48
C PHE A 356 -49.42 39.32 -30.86
N PRO A 357 -49.97 40.39 -31.46
CA PRO A 357 -50.57 40.32 -32.79
C PRO A 357 -49.62 39.74 -33.87
N ASP A 358 -48.34 40.12 -33.82
CA ASP A 358 -47.39 39.82 -34.91
C ASP A 358 -46.33 38.77 -34.53
N PHE A 359 -46.20 38.43 -33.24
CA PHE A 359 -45.17 37.50 -32.76
C PHE A 359 -45.55 36.86 -31.41
N THR A 360 -44.81 35.82 -31.01
CA THR A 360 -44.92 35.17 -29.70
C THR A 360 -43.54 35.16 -29.05
N SER A 361 -43.47 35.32 -27.74
CA SER A 361 -42.21 35.22 -26.98
C SER A 361 -42.34 34.19 -25.87
N ALA A 362 -41.33 33.34 -25.70
CA ALA A 362 -41.35 32.25 -24.74
C ALA A 362 -40.34 32.47 -23.59
N TYR A 363 -40.75 32.11 -22.38
CA TYR A 363 -39.90 32.02 -21.19
C TYR A 363 -39.97 30.60 -20.63
N HIS A 364 -38.82 30.05 -20.21
CA HIS A 364 -38.72 28.65 -19.82
C HIS A 364 -38.20 28.47 -18.39
N TYR A 365 -38.92 27.68 -17.59
CA TYR A 365 -38.36 27.02 -16.42
C TYR A 365 -37.81 25.66 -16.82
N ASN A 366 -36.61 25.32 -16.36
CA ASN A 366 -35.92 24.07 -16.73
C ASN A 366 -35.51 23.25 -15.50
N GLY A 367 -35.41 21.93 -15.69
CA GLY A 367 -34.99 20.99 -14.65
C GLY A 367 -36.15 20.46 -13.81
N ASN A 368 -35.83 19.62 -12.82
CA ASN A 368 -36.83 18.93 -12.00
C ASN A 368 -37.64 19.90 -11.11
N SER A 369 -37.14 21.12 -10.88
CA SER A 369 -37.81 22.18 -10.11
C SER A 369 -38.72 23.06 -10.97
N ALA A 370 -38.74 22.90 -12.29
CA ALA A 370 -39.40 23.82 -13.21
C ALA A 370 -40.86 24.14 -12.84
N TRP A 371 -41.64 23.11 -12.50
CA TRP A 371 -43.03 23.27 -12.09
C TRP A 371 -43.17 23.86 -10.67
N PRO A 372 -42.50 23.33 -9.63
CA PRO A 372 -42.44 23.99 -8.31
C PRO A 372 -42.02 25.46 -8.33
N ASP A 373 -41.05 25.83 -9.16
CA ASP A 373 -40.55 27.20 -9.27
C ASP A 373 -41.61 28.11 -9.91
N PHE A 374 -42.25 27.67 -11.00
CA PHE A 374 -43.41 28.35 -11.57
C PHE A 374 -44.53 28.56 -10.53
N LEU A 375 -44.90 27.52 -9.77
CA LEU A 375 -45.93 27.63 -8.74
C LEU A 375 -45.56 28.59 -7.61
N ASN A 376 -44.26 28.75 -7.34
CA ASN A 376 -43.76 29.67 -6.33
C ASN A 376 -43.81 31.12 -6.84
N ASP A 377 -43.42 31.37 -8.08
CA ASP A 377 -43.44 32.70 -8.69
C ASP A 377 -44.86 33.25 -8.80
N PHE A 378 -45.84 32.38 -9.07
CA PHE A 378 -47.25 32.73 -9.21
C PHE A 378 -48.07 32.52 -7.93
N VAL A 379 -47.43 32.44 -6.75
CA VAL A 379 -48.14 32.20 -5.47
C VAL A 379 -49.21 33.28 -5.18
N ARG A 380 -49.03 34.50 -5.69
CA ARG A 380 -49.98 35.62 -5.56
C ARG A 380 -51.00 35.68 -6.71
N GLY A 381 -50.92 34.77 -7.66
CA GLY A 381 -51.76 34.73 -8.85
C GLY A 381 -51.22 35.53 -10.04
N GLU A 382 -50.10 36.23 -9.87
CA GLU A 382 -49.47 37.04 -10.92
C GLU A 382 -47.95 37.09 -10.76
N ALA A 383 -47.24 37.23 -11.87
CA ALA A 383 -45.79 37.41 -11.91
C ALA A 383 -45.41 38.40 -13.02
N LEU A 384 -44.44 39.26 -12.71
CA LEU A 384 -43.92 40.26 -13.63
C LEU A 384 -42.60 39.75 -14.21
N ILE A 385 -42.60 39.42 -15.50
CA ILE A 385 -41.44 38.83 -16.20
C ILE A 385 -40.70 39.93 -16.97
N ASP A 386 -39.38 40.01 -16.82
CA ASP A 386 -38.54 40.96 -17.56
C ASP A 386 -38.38 40.48 -19.00
N VAL A 387 -38.42 41.40 -19.97
CA VAL A 387 -38.27 41.08 -21.39
C VAL A 387 -36.94 40.41 -21.71
N ARG A 388 -35.90 40.68 -20.93
CA ARG A 388 -34.56 40.07 -21.10
C ARG A 388 -34.53 38.58 -20.73
N ASP A 389 -35.51 38.11 -19.98
CA ASP A 389 -35.58 36.70 -19.58
C ASP A 389 -36.24 35.83 -20.66
N PHE A 390 -36.95 36.44 -21.62
CA PHE A 390 -37.52 35.72 -22.76
C PHE A 390 -36.43 35.26 -23.72
N ASP A 391 -36.57 34.04 -24.24
CA ASP A 391 -35.59 33.44 -25.13
C ASP A 391 -35.58 34.09 -26.52
N ASP A 392 -36.72 34.64 -26.94
CA ASP A 392 -36.94 35.20 -28.27
C ASP A 392 -37.58 36.60 -28.21
N ASN A 393 -37.37 37.39 -29.27
CA ASN A 393 -38.04 38.68 -29.52
C ASN A 393 -37.82 39.77 -28.46
N ALA A 394 -36.80 39.65 -27.60
CA ALA A 394 -36.45 40.65 -26.58
C ALA A 394 -36.22 42.05 -27.18
N ASP A 395 -35.44 42.15 -28.27
CA ASP A 395 -35.16 43.42 -28.95
C ASP A 395 -36.42 44.04 -29.57
N ALA A 396 -37.29 43.21 -30.14
CA ALA A 396 -38.56 43.64 -30.73
C ALA A 396 -39.50 44.19 -29.65
N MET A 397 -39.61 43.51 -28.52
CA MET A 397 -40.37 43.98 -27.35
C MET A 397 -39.80 45.29 -26.79
N ALA A 398 -38.48 45.41 -26.67
CA ALA A 398 -37.83 46.63 -26.20
C ALA A 398 -38.08 47.82 -27.14
N ALA A 399 -38.02 47.62 -28.46
CA ALA A 399 -38.33 48.64 -29.46
C ALA A 399 -39.79 49.14 -29.39
N LEU A 400 -40.71 48.30 -28.90
CA LEU A 400 -42.11 48.63 -28.64
C LEU A 400 -42.36 49.23 -27.25
N ASN A 401 -41.29 49.53 -26.51
CA ASN A 401 -41.31 50.02 -25.13
C ASN A 401 -41.97 49.03 -24.15
N ILE A 402 -41.92 47.72 -24.45
CA ILE A 402 -42.28 46.65 -23.52
C ILE A 402 -41.02 46.27 -22.77
N ARG A 403 -41.01 46.48 -21.45
CA ARG A 403 -39.86 46.13 -20.58
C ARG A 403 -40.16 44.96 -19.66
N GLN A 404 -41.42 44.83 -19.27
CA GLN A 404 -41.91 43.79 -18.39
C GLN A 404 -43.30 43.38 -18.84
N ILE A 405 -43.65 42.12 -18.60
CA ILE A 405 -44.97 41.56 -18.92
C ILE A 405 -45.55 40.98 -17.65
N LEU A 406 -46.75 41.43 -17.27
CA LEU A 406 -47.48 40.92 -16.13
C LEU A 406 -48.40 39.78 -16.57
N LEU A 407 -47.98 38.56 -16.25
CA LEU A 407 -48.74 37.33 -16.44
C LEU A 407 -49.57 37.04 -15.21
N ARG A 408 -50.78 36.49 -15.42
CA ARG A 408 -51.72 36.20 -14.33
C ARG A 408 -52.32 34.80 -14.48
N PHE A 409 -52.12 33.99 -13.45
CA PHE A 409 -52.62 32.63 -13.33
C PHE A 409 -53.12 32.41 -11.91
N ARG A 410 -54.43 32.17 -11.74
CA ARG A 410 -54.97 31.77 -10.44
C ARG A 410 -54.75 30.27 -10.25
N ILE A 411 -54.00 29.92 -9.21
CA ILE A 411 -53.59 28.54 -8.92
C ILE A 411 -54.41 28.02 -7.73
N SER A 412 -54.96 26.81 -7.84
CA SER A 412 -55.57 26.11 -6.69
C SER A 412 -54.51 25.75 -5.62
N ASP A 413 -54.91 25.45 -4.39
CA ASP A 413 -53.99 25.16 -3.27
C ASP A 413 -52.82 24.22 -3.66
N PRO A 414 -51.56 24.72 -3.71
CA PRO A 414 -50.41 23.93 -4.12
C PRO A 414 -49.76 23.17 -2.95
N THR A 415 -50.32 23.20 -1.74
CA THR A 415 -49.65 22.74 -0.51
C THR A 415 -49.19 21.28 -0.58
N GLN A 416 -50.03 20.36 -1.06
CA GLN A 416 -49.67 18.94 -1.17
C GLN A 416 -48.52 18.71 -2.16
N LEU A 417 -48.56 19.40 -3.30
CA LEU A 417 -47.53 19.33 -4.33
C LEU A 417 -46.20 19.90 -3.81
N ARG A 418 -46.24 21.04 -3.10
CA ARG A 418 -45.06 21.64 -2.48
C ARG A 418 -44.41 20.70 -1.46
N ASN A 419 -45.20 20.03 -0.63
CA ASN A 419 -44.70 19.06 0.33
C ASN A 419 -44.07 17.84 -0.38
N ALA A 420 -44.71 17.34 -1.43
CA ALA A 420 -44.18 16.25 -2.24
C ALA A 420 -42.86 16.61 -2.91
N TRP A 421 -42.76 17.83 -3.46
CA TRP A 421 -41.52 18.37 -4.02
C TRP A 421 -40.40 18.46 -2.99
N MET A 422 -40.66 19.02 -1.81
CA MET A 422 -39.66 19.13 -0.75
C MET A 422 -39.15 17.74 -0.32
N GLY A 423 -40.05 16.77 -0.15
CA GLY A 423 -39.67 15.39 0.18
C GLY A 423 -38.83 14.73 -0.91
N TRP A 424 -39.24 14.85 -2.18
CA TRP A 424 -38.49 14.28 -3.30
C TRP A 424 -37.12 14.95 -3.47
N LYS A 425 -37.04 16.28 -3.34
CA LYS A 425 -35.77 17.04 -3.43
C LYS A 425 -34.79 16.63 -2.33
N ALA A 426 -35.26 16.43 -1.10
CA ALA A 426 -34.42 15.98 0.00
C ALA A 426 -33.84 14.57 -0.28
N LEU A 427 -34.69 13.66 -0.79
CA LEU A 427 -34.28 12.30 -1.15
C LEU A 427 -33.29 12.28 -2.32
N ASP A 428 -33.52 13.09 -3.36
CA ASP A 428 -32.62 13.24 -4.51
C ASP A 428 -31.23 13.74 -4.08
N SER A 429 -31.19 14.73 -3.16
CA SER A 429 -29.95 15.22 -2.56
C SER A 429 -29.21 14.13 -1.77
N GLN A 430 -29.93 13.35 -0.97
CA GLN A 430 -29.32 12.24 -0.20
C GLN A 430 -28.71 11.18 -1.12
N LEU A 431 -29.42 10.80 -2.19
CA LEU A 431 -28.90 9.87 -3.20
C LEU A 431 -27.65 10.43 -3.90
N ALA A 432 -27.62 11.73 -4.22
CA ALA A 432 -26.46 12.37 -4.82
C ALA A 432 -25.24 12.37 -3.87
N ASP A 433 -25.46 12.60 -2.57
CA ASP A 433 -24.40 12.57 -1.56
C ASP A 433 -23.86 11.16 -1.33
N LEU A 434 -24.73 10.16 -1.22
CA LEU A 434 -24.30 8.75 -1.13
C LEU A 434 -23.51 8.32 -2.38
N LYS A 435 -23.94 8.76 -3.57
CA LYS A 435 -23.20 8.50 -4.82
C LYS A 435 -21.80 9.12 -4.80
N LYS A 436 -21.65 10.35 -4.28
CA LYS A 436 -20.33 10.98 -4.09
C LYS A 436 -19.47 10.22 -3.08
N GLN A 437 -20.06 9.76 -1.96
CA GLN A 437 -19.35 8.96 -0.96
C GLN A 437 -18.85 7.64 -1.56
N LYS A 438 -19.71 6.94 -2.31
CA LYS A 438 -19.36 5.72 -3.06
C LYS A 438 -18.17 5.97 -3.99
N GLN A 439 -18.22 7.02 -4.81
CA GLN A 439 -17.12 7.36 -5.72
C GLN A 439 -15.80 7.62 -5.00
N ARG A 440 -15.83 8.29 -3.84
CA ARG A 440 -14.62 8.51 -3.02
C ARG A 440 -14.07 7.19 -2.49
N LEU A 441 -14.91 6.34 -1.92
CA LEU A 441 -14.53 5.01 -1.43
C LEU A 441 -13.95 4.11 -2.54
N GLU A 442 -14.57 4.12 -3.73
CA GLU A 442 -14.07 3.40 -4.90
C GLU A 442 -12.70 3.93 -5.36
N THR A 443 -12.50 5.25 -5.35
CA THR A 443 -11.21 5.88 -5.70
C THR A 443 -10.13 5.53 -4.67
N THR A 444 -10.47 5.57 -3.37
CA THR A 444 -9.57 5.17 -2.28
C THR A 444 -9.17 3.71 -2.39
N LYS A 445 -10.13 2.81 -2.67
CA LYS A 445 -9.85 1.39 -2.94
C LYS A 445 -8.89 1.22 -4.12
N GLN A 446 -9.11 1.93 -5.23
CA GLN A 446 -8.24 1.86 -6.41
C GLN A 446 -6.82 2.40 -6.15
N THR A 447 -6.66 3.36 -5.24
CA THR A 447 -5.36 3.97 -4.89
C THR A 447 -4.58 3.10 -3.90
N LEU A 448 -5.28 2.39 -3.01
CA LEU A 448 -4.71 1.50 -1.99
C LEU A 448 -4.47 0.08 -2.52
N GLU A 449 -4.92 -0.28 -3.71
CA GLU A 449 -4.54 -1.56 -4.28
C GLU A 449 -3.03 -1.57 -4.63
N PRO A 450 -2.24 -2.55 -4.14
CA PRO A 450 -0.84 -2.71 -4.54
C PRO A 450 -0.67 -2.90 -6.06
N SER A 451 -1.76 -3.14 -6.78
CA SER A 451 -1.88 -3.27 -8.23
C SER A 451 -1.75 -1.93 -8.99
N ALA A 452 -2.02 -0.78 -8.35
CA ALA A 452 -1.95 0.53 -9.02
C ALA A 452 -0.51 0.92 -9.42
N ALA A 453 0.48 0.58 -8.60
CA ALA A 453 1.91 0.80 -8.89
C ALA A 453 2.44 -0.09 -10.03
N LEU A 454 1.73 -1.16 -10.36
CA LEU A 454 2.12 -2.15 -11.38
C LEU A 454 1.49 -1.89 -12.76
N ARG A 455 0.48 -1.00 -12.85
CA ARG A 455 -0.13 -0.63 -14.14
C ARG A 455 0.92 0.00 -15.06
N GLY A 456 1.06 -0.58 -16.25
CA GLY A 456 2.05 -0.22 -17.26
C GLY A 456 3.49 -0.66 -16.96
N ARG A 457 3.75 -1.36 -15.84
CA ARG A 457 5.10 -1.72 -15.38
C ARG A 457 5.34 -3.23 -15.22
N LEU A 458 4.37 -4.08 -15.59
CA LEU A 458 4.51 -5.54 -15.53
C LEU A 458 5.71 -6.08 -16.31
N SER A 459 6.07 -5.45 -17.43
CA SER A 459 7.25 -5.80 -18.24
C SER A 459 8.58 -5.32 -17.63
N GLY A 460 8.54 -4.50 -16.58
CA GLY A 460 9.72 -3.97 -15.90
C GLY A 460 10.17 -4.81 -14.70
N LEU A 461 9.56 -5.98 -14.47
CA LEU A 461 10.01 -6.90 -13.43
C LEU A 461 11.37 -7.52 -13.82
N PRO A 462 12.36 -7.53 -12.92
CA PRO A 462 13.69 -8.04 -13.22
C PRO A 462 13.63 -9.54 -13.46
N GLU A 463 14.38 -9.98 -14.45
CA GLU A 463 14.57 -11.42 -14.68
C GLU A 463 15.41 -12.06 -13.58
N THR A 464 16.26 -11.31 -12.89
CA THR A 464 17.10 -11.80 -11.79
C THR A 464 17.13 -10.79 -10.66
N VAL A 465 17.00 -11.24 -9.41
CA VAL A 465 16.98 -10.35 -8.22
C VAL A 465 18.30 -10.31 -7.46
N SER A 466 19.23 -11.22 -7.77
CA SER A 466 20.54 -11.33 -7.13
C SER A 466 21.59 -11.82 -8.12
N GLU A 467 22.85 -11.38 -7.95
CA GLU A 467 23.97 -11.93 -8.69
C GLU A 467 24.40 -13.29 -8.12
N CYS A 468 24.27 -14.33 -8.94
CA CYS A 468 24.77 -15.67 -8.64
C CYS A 468 26.08 -15.91 -9.37
N ARG A 469 27.20 -15.74 -8.67
CA ARG A 469 28.53 -16.05 -9.19
C ARG A 469 29.22 -17.12 -8.36
#